data_AF-A0A3D3R735-F1
#
_entry.id   AF-A0A3D3R735-F1
#
_cell.length_a   1.000
_cell.length_b   1.000
_cell.length_c   1.000
_cell.angle_alpha   90.00
_cell.angle_beta   90.00
_cell.angle_gamma   90.00
#
_symmetry.space_group_name_H-M   'P 1'
#
loop_
_entity.id
_entity.type
_entity.pdbx_description
1 polymer ?
#
loop_
_entity_poly.entity_id
_entity_poly.type
_entity_poly.pdbx_seq_one_letter_code
_entity_poly.pdbx_strand_id
1 'polypeptide(L)'
;VGSRQKYKFGELWPPYPRPTGPKQHYWNRYHHAHYWPYPYTCQDRAYVADIMDRQIHNGWTEQNTLYAYHFDKDGNKLTEAGLLHLRWIMEHAPEERRMIFVQTTNNSISSQERLANVQYAASEMSDGRNVPSAMLRVSPTYGRPAREEDMKYRAYVGSILAPRIQYTTGGGSAANGSN
;
A
#
# COMPACT_ATOMS: atom_id res chain seq x y z
N VAL A 1 -23.14 19.85 -5.40
CA VAL A 1 -24.48 19.68 -4.78
C VAL A 1 -24.83 18.21 -4.81
N GLY A 2 -24.92 17.56 -3.64
CA GLY A 2 -25.35 16.17 -3.53
C GLY A 2 -26.83 16.08 -3.19
N SER A 3 -27.60 15.24 -3.87
CA SER A 3 -28.93 14.86 -3.39
C SER A 3 -28.77 13.99 -2.15
N ARG A 4 -29.39 14.37 -1.03
CA ARG A 4 -29.52 13.50 0.14
C ARG A 4 -30.19 12.17 -0.26
N GLN A 5 -29.83 11.10 0.44
CA GLN A 5 -30.51 9.82 0.28
C GLN A 5 -32.00 9.96 0.60
N LYS A 6 -32.83 9.45 -0.30
CA LYS A 6 -34.27 9.36 -0.17
C LYS A 6 -34.68 7.94 -0.51
N TYR A 7 -35.67 7.43 0.20
CA TYR A 7 -36.33 6.20 -0.21
C TYR A 7 -37.24 6.49 -1.41
N LYS A 8 -37.06 5.71 -2.48
CA LYS A 8 -37.92 5.70 -3.67
C LYS A 8 -38.14 4.25 -4.06
N PHE A 9 -39.40 3.85 -4.24
CA PHE A 9 -39.77 2.50 -4.68
C PHE A 9 -39.17 1.38 -3.81
N GLY A 10 -39.06 1.61 -2.50
CA GLY A 10 -38.47 0.64 -1.56
C GLY A 10 -36.95 0.65 -1.50
N GLU A 11 -36.26 1.39 -2.37
CA GLU A 11 -34.80 1.46 -2.44
C GLU A 11 -34.26 2.83 -2.01
N LEU A 12 -33.03 2.84 -1.49
CA LEU A 12 -32.35 4.05 -1.03
C LEU A 12 -31.60 4.70 -2.21
N TRP A 13 -32.02 5.92 -2.58
CA TRP A 13 -31.46 6.64 -3.73
C TRP A 13 -30.86 7.99 -3.32
N PRO A 14 -29.61 8.35 -3.71
CA PRO A 14 -28.64 7.58 -4.49
C PRO A 14 -27.99 6.42 -3.68
N PRO A 15 -27.43 5.41 -4.37
CA PRO A 15 -26.87 4.20 -3.74
C PRO A 15 -25.71 4.48 -2.77
N TYR A 16 -25.00 5.60 -2.93
CA TYR A 16 -23.96 6.05 -1.99
C TYR A 16 -24.39 7.31 -1.23
N PRO A 17 -24.08 7.40 0.08
CA PRO A 17 -24.41 8.57 0.88
C PRO A 17 -23.67 9.80 0.35
N ARG A 18 -24.43 10.82 -0.07
CA ARG A 18 -23.94 12.16 -0.41
C ARG A 18 -24.08 13.10 0.80
N PRO A 19 -23.38 14.25 0.84
CA PRO A 19 -23.10 14.99 2.06
C PRO A 19 -24.30 15.19 2.99
N THR A 20 -24.06 14.86 4.27
CA THR A 20 -25.01 14.84 5.40
C THR A 20 -25.19 16.21 6.07
N GLY A 21 -24.95 17.30 5.36
CA GLY A 21 -25.17 18.67 5.87
C GLY A 21 -26.65 19.10 5.83
N PRO A 22 -27.05 20.19 6.52
CA PRO A 22 -28.43 20.71 6.53
C PRO A 22 -29.01 20.91 5.12
N LYS A 23 -30.34 20.79 4.99
CA LYS A 23 -31.02 20.91 3.70
C LYS A 23 -30.72 22.29 3.12
N GLN A 24 -30.07 22.36 1.97
CA GLN A 24 -29.86 23.64 1.30
C GLN A 24 -31.20 24.28 0.96
N HIS A 25 -31.29 25.59 1.16
CA HIS A 25 -32.45 26.37 0.78
C HIS A 25 -32.69 26.33 -0.73
N TYR A 26 -33.95 26.50 -1.15
CA TYR A 26 -34.34 26.37 -2.55
C TYR A 26 -33.67 27.40 -3.47
N TRP A 27 -33.42 28.62 -2.98
CA TRP A 27 -32.73 29.67 -3.72
C TRP A 27 -31.27 29.29 -4.01
N ASN A 28 -30.55 28.74 -3.03
CA ASN A 28 -29.20 28.22 -3.23
C ASN A 28 -29.20 27.14 -4.31
N ARG A 29 -30.18 26.24 -4.27
CA ARG A 29 -30.31 25.18 -5.28
C ARG A 29 -30.58 25.71 -6.69
N TYR A 30 -31.43 26.73 -6.81
CA TYR A 30 -31.73 27.41 -8.07
C TYR A 30 -30.46 28.05 -8.66
N HIS A 31 -29.77 28.88 -7.88
CA HIS A 31 -28.54 29.53 -8.32
C HIS A 31 -27.44 28.50 -8.64
N HIS A 32 -27.27 27.46 -7.81
CA HIS A 32 -26.33 26.38 -8.10
C HIS A 32 -26.59 25.66 -9.43
N ALA A 33 -27.85 25.40 -9.79
CA ALA A 33 -28.19 24.78 -11.07
C ALA A 33 -27.97 25.74 -12.26
N HIS A 34 -28.26 27.03 -12.06
CA HIS A 34 -28.14 28.04 -13.10
C HIS A 34 -26.68 28.38 -13.45
N TYR A 35 -25.77 28.29 -12.47
CA TYR A 35 -24.33 28.53 -12.66
C TYR A 35 -23.53 27.26 -12.98
N TRP A 36 -24.18 26.19 -13.44
CA TRP A 36 -23.49 24.99 -13.93
C TRP A 36 -22.48 25.36 -15.03
N PRO A 37 -21.23 24.83 -15.01
CA PRO A 37 -20.70 23.75 -14.15
C PRO A 37 -19.90 24.22 -12.92
N TYR A 38 -19.55 25.50 -12.82
CA TYR A 38 -18.54 26.00 -11.88
C TYR A 38 -18.70 25.60 -10.39
N PRO A 39 -19.90 25.65 -9.78
CA PRO A 39 -20.05 25.31 -8.36
C PRO A 39 -19.94 23.80 -8.07
N TYR A 40 -20.01 22.95 -9.09
CA TYR A 40 -19.80 21.51 -8.97
C TYR A 40 -18.33 21.15 -9.14
N THR A 41 -17.64 21.83 -10.06
CA THR A 41 -16.21 21.62 -10.32
C THR A 41 -15.35 21.74 -9.05
N CYS A 42 -15.60 22.74 -8.20
CA CYS A 42 -14.85 22.91 -6.96
C CYS A 42 -15.10 21.76 -5.96
N GLN A 43 -16.34 21.30 -5.85
CA GLN A 43 -16.70 20.22 -4.93
C GLN A 43 -16.17 18.87 -5.42
N ASP A 44 -16.26 18.62 -6.72
CA ASP A 44 -15.74 17.39 -7.34
C ASP A 44 -14.22 17.34 -7.25
N ARG A 45 -13.52 18.47 -7.47
CA ARG A 45 -12.06 18.57 -7.26
C ARG A 45 -11.68 18.28 -5.80
N ALA A 46 -12.38 18.86 -4.84
CA ALA A 46 -12.12 18.62 -3.42
C ALA A 46 -12.38 17.16 -3.04
N TYR A 47 -13.42 16.54 -3.60
CA TYR A 47 -13.73 15.14 -3.37
C TYR A 47 -12.66 14.20 -3.94
N VAL A 48 -12.20 14.45 -5.17
CA VAL A 48 -11.11 13.67 -5.78
C VAL A 48 -9.81 13.85 -5.00
N ALA A 49 -9.50 15.08 -4.56
CA ALA A 49 -8.33 15.34 -3.72
C ALA A 49 -8.40 14.57 -2.39
N ASP A 50 -9.54 14.59 -1.68
CA ASP A 50 -9.72 13.83 -0.43
C ASP A 50 -9.54 12.31 -0.63
N ILE A 51 -10.05 11.75 -1.74
CA ILE A 51 -9.82 10.33 -2.06
C ILE A 51 -8.32 10.06 -2.26
N MET A 52 -7.64 10.90 -3.04
CA MET A 52 -6.21 10.76 -3.29
C MET A 52 -5.40 10.87 -2.00
N ASP A 53 -5.72 11.84 -1.15
CA ASP A 53 -5.04 12.04 0.13
C ASP A 53 -5.18 10.82 1.05
N ARG A 54 -6.37 10.21 1.09
CA ARG A 54 -6.59 8.96 1.83
C ARG A 54 -5.80 7.79 1.25
N GLN A 55 -5.75 7.66 -0.07
CA GLN A 55 -4.97 6.61 -0.73
C GLN A 55 -3.48 6.78 -0.45
N ILE A 56 -2.97 8.01 -0.54
CA ILE A 56 -1.57 8.34 -0.21
C ILE A 56 -1.30 8.03 1.26
N HIS A 57 -2.19 8.44 2.18
CA HIS A 57 -2.05 8.14 3.59
C HIS A 57 -1.98 6.63 3.85
N ASN A 58 -2.91 5.85 3.30
CA ASN A 58 -2.94 4.40 3.43
C ASN A 58 -1.67 3.75 2.86
N GLY A 59 -1.18 4.21 1.71
CA GLY A 59 0.06 3.72 1.10
C GLY A 59 1.27 3.96 2.00
N TRP A 60 1.36 5.14 2.64
CA TRP A 60 2.39 5.41 3.65
C TRP A 60 2.22 4.55 4.90
N THR A 61 1.00 4.35 5.38
CA THR A 61 0.74 3.46 6.53
C THR A 61 1.19 2.04 6.21
N GLU A 62 0.89 1.52 5.01
CA GLU A 62 1.31 0.20 4.55
C GLU A 62 2.82 0.08 4.42
N GLN A 63 3.47 1.03 3.75
CA GLN A 63 4.92 1.04 3.59
C GLN A 63 5.64 1.12 4.94
N ASN A 64 5.08 1.84 5.92
CA ASN A 64 5.67 1.93 7.25
C ASN A 64 5.20 0.83 8.21
N THR A 65 4.51 -0.21 7.71
CA THR A 65 4.08 -1.35 8.52
C THR A 65 5.11 -2.48 8.47
N LEU A 66 5.58 -2.90 9.65
CA LEU A 66 6.32 -4.13 9.86
C LEU A 66 5.36 -5.30 10.01
N TYR A 67 5.26 -6.09 8.95
CA TYR A 67 4.50 -7.33 8.85
C TYR A 67 5.21 -8.55 9.45
N ALA A 68 4.47 -9.64 9.61
CA ALA A 68 4.94 -10.90 10.19
C ALA A 68 6.25 -11.45 9.61
N TYR A 69 6.53 -11.25 8.31
CA TYR A 69 7.76 -11.74 7.66
C TYR A 69 9.01 -10.91 8.00
N HIS A 70 8.87 -9.75 8.62
CA HIS A 70 10.00 -9.00 9.17
C HIS A 70 10.44 -9.53 10.55
N PHE A 71 9.64 -10.41 11.15
CA PHE A 71 9.93 -11.05 12.42
C PHE A 71 10.37 -12.49 12.20
N ASP A 72 11.18 -12.99 13.12
CA ASP A 72 11.50 -14.41 13.16
C ASP A 72 10.24 -15.23 13.50
N LYS A 73 10.19 -16.48 13.03
CA LYS A 73 9.02 -17.34 13.20
C LYS A 73 8.87 -17.83 14.64
N ASP A 74 10.01 -18.10 15.28
CA ASP A 74 10.10 -18.65 16.62
C ASP A 74 10.36 -17.54 17.66
N GLY A 75 11.06 -16.47 17.26
CA GLY A 75 11.30 -15.29 18.09
C GLY A 75 10.52 -14.06 17.62
N ASN A 76 9.90 -13.32 18.53
CA ASN A 76 9.29 -12.01 18.23
C ASN A 76 10.34 -10.90 17.91
N LYS A 77 11.55 -11.28 17.52
CA LYS A 77 12.68 -10.40 17.19
C LYS A 77 12.65 -10.02 15.71
N LEU A 78 13.21 -8.85 15.40
CA LEU A 78 13.38 -8.42 14.01
C LEU A 78 14.44 -9.26 13.31
N THR A 79 14.13 -9.69 12.09
CA THR A 79 15.08 -10.27 11.15
C THR A 79 15.93 -9.18 10.50
N GLU A 80 16.99 -9.54 9.78
CA GLU A 80 17.79 -8.59 8.99
C GLU A 80 16.92 -7.77 8.02
N ALA A 81 15.97 -8.41 7.33
CA ALA A 81 15.03 -7.73 6.45
C ALA A 81 14.13 -6.74 7.22
N GLY A 82 13.74 -7.08 8.45
CA GLY A 82 13.01 -6.18 9.35
C GLY A 82 13.84 -4.98 9.78
N LEU A 83 15.11 -5.19 10.12
CA LEU A 83 16.03 -4.12 10.52
C LEU A 83 16.32 -3.16 9.37
N LEU A 84 16.55 -3.67 8.16
CA LEU A 84 16.76 -2.84 6.96
C LEU A 84 15.52 -2.01 6.65
N HIS A 85 14.33 -2.60 6.77
CA HIS A 85 13.07 -1.87 6.55
C HIS A 85 12.85 -0.80 7.62
N LEU A 86 13.12 -1.12 8.89
CA LEU A 86 13.06 -0.14 9.98
C LEU A 86 14.02 1.03 9.74
N ARG A 87 15.27 0.74 9.32
CA ARG A 87 16.24 1.79 8.95
C ARG A 87 15.71 2.67 7.81
N TRP A 88 15.12 2.06 6.78
CA TRP A 88 14.53 2.82 5.67
C TRP A 88 13.42 3.76 6.16
N ILE A 89 12.53 3.31 7.07
CA ILE A 89 11.50 4.18 7.66
C ILE A 89 12.15 5.35 8.40
N MET A 90 13.20 5.10 9.18
CA MET A 90 13.87 6.12 9.98
C MET A 90 14.59 7.17 9.13
N GLU A 91 15.26 6.75 8.06
CA GLU A 91 16.11 7.63 7.24
C GLU A 91 15.38 8.28 6.07
N HIS A 92 14.53 7.52 5.37
CA HIS A 92 13.99 7.91 4.06
C HIS A 92 12.51 8.35 4.13
N ALA A 93 11.75 7.91 5.13
CA ALA A 93 10.36 8.35 5.25
C ALA A 93 10.30 9.85 5.61
N PRO A 94 9.43 10.65 4.97
CA PRO A 94 9.22 12.05 5.31
C PRO A 94 8.80 12.20 6.78
N GLU A 95 9.33 13.21 7.46
CA GLU A 95 9.11 13.42 8.90
C GLU A 95 7.62 13.48 9.28
N GLU A 96 6.80 14.17 8.49
CA GLU A 96 5.34 14.28 8.69
C GLU A 96 4.60 12.95 8.65
N ARG A 97 5.20 11.91 8.05
CA ARG A 97 4.58 10.59 7.83
C ARG A 97 5.39 9.46 8.46
N ARG A 98 6.47 9.79 9.18
CA ARG A 98 7.38 8.84 9.81
C ARG A 98 6.78 8.30 11.10
N MET A 99 5.90 7.31 10.95
CA MET A 99 5.33 6.55 12.06
C MET A 99 5.54 5.07 11.82
N ILE A 100 5.97 4.35 12.85
CA ILE A 100 6.24 2.91 12.74
C ILE A 100 4.96 2.16 13.10
N PHE A 101 4.50 1.28 12.21
CA PHE A 101 3.37 0.41 12.49
C PHE A 101 3.86 -1.03 12.63
N VAL A 102 3.33 -1.75 13.61
CA VAL A 102 3.64 -3.17 13.83
C VAL A 102 2.36 -3.97 13.66
N GLN A 103 2.39 -5.00 12.81
CA GLN A 103 1.25 -5.87 12.59
C GLN A 103 0.89 -6.64 13.87
N THR A 104 -0.36 -6.56 14.29
CA THR A 104 -0.89 -7.37 15.40
C THR A 104 -0.90 -8.86 15.04
N THR A 105 -0.58 -9.70 16.01
CA THR A 105 -0.76 -11.15 15.92
C THR A 105 -2.04 -11.59 16.64
N ASN A 106 -2.41 -12.86 16.51
CA ASN A 106 -3.54 -13.42 17.25
C ASN A 106 -3.34 -13.41 18.78
N ASN A 107 -2.09 -13.29 19.24
CA ASN A 107 -1.74 -13.21 20.66
C ASN A 107 -1.37 -11.76 21.03
N SER A 108 -2.04 -11.20 22.03
CA SER A 108 -1.76 -9.85 22.52
C SER A 108 -0.35 -9.74 23.11
N ILE A 109 0.13 -10.77 23.80
CA ILE A 109 1.46 -10.81 24.42
C ILE A 109 2.54 -10.72 23.33
N SER A 110 2.46 -11.58 22.32
CA SER A 110 3.41 -11.57 21.20
C SER A 110 3.38 -10.25 20.42
N SER A 111 2.21 -9.62 20.32
CA SER A 111 2.09 -8.29 19.69
C SER A 111 2.81 -7.21 20.50
N GLN A 112 2.68 -7.22 21.83
CA GLN A 112 3.39 -6.28 22.71
C GLN A 112 4.90 -6.52 22.71
N GLU A 113 5.34 -7.78 22.69
CA GLU A 113 6.76 -8.13 22.56
C GLU A 113 7.37 -7.62 21.25
N ARG A 114 6.66 -7.78 20.13
CA ARG A 114 7.10 -7.23 18.83
C ARG A 114 7.19 -5.71 18.89
N LEU A 115 6.21 -5.04 19.49
CA LEU A 115 6.22 -3.59 19.65
C LEU A 115 7.43 -3.14 20.48
N ALA A 116 7.70 -3.81 21.60
CA ALA A 116 8.83 -3.50 22.48
C ALA A 116 10.18 -3.72 21.77
N ASN A 117 10.33 -4.83 21.04
CA ASN A 117 11.54 -5.13 20.27
C ASN A 117 11.79 -4.10 19.16
N VAL A 118 10.73 -3.65 18.48
CA VAL A 118 10.82 -2.61 17.45
C VAL A 118 11.20 -1.26 18.06
N GLN A 119 10.59 -0.88 19.18
CA GLN A 119 10.96 0.35 19.89
C GLN A 119 12.41 0.32 20.37
N TYR A 120 12.85 -0.81 20.92
CA TYR A 120 14.24 -1.01 21.33
C TYR A 120 15.19 -0.86 20.14
N ALA A 121 14.94 -1.57 19.03
CA ALA A 121 15.77 -1.48 17.82
C ALA A 121 15.77 -0.06 17.22
N ALA A 122 14.63 0.63 17.23
CA ALA A 122 14.55 2.01 16.76
C ALA A 122 15.36 2.97 17.64
N SER A 123 15.36 2.76 18.96
CA SER A 123 16.15 3.55 19.91
C SER A 123 17.65 3.32 19.75
N GLU A 124 18.05 2.09 19.43
CA GLU A 124 19.44 1.73 19.16
C GLU A 124 19.94 2.39 17.87
N MET A 125 19.11 2.40 16.81
CA MET A 125 19.47 3.02 15.53
C MET A 125 19.61 4.55 15.59
N SER A 126 18.94 5.20 16.53
CA SER A 126 18.91 6.66 16.62
C SER A 126 19.72 7.23 17.78
N ASP A 127 20.52 6.40 18.46
CA ASP A 127 21.24 6.73 19.69
C ASP A 127 20.31 7.39 20.74
N GLY A 128 19.06 6.94 20.80
CA GLY A 128 18.01 7.47 21.69
C GLY A 128 17.47 8.86 21.31
N ARG A 129 17.89 9.44 20.18
CA ARG A 129 17.41 10.76 19.72
C ARG A 129 16.30 10.60 18.69
N ASN A 130 15.23 11.38 18.81
CA ASN A 130 14.13 11.47 17.85
C ASN A 130 13.58 10.11 17.36
N VAL A 131 13.19 9.24 18.31
CA VAL A 131 12.56 7.95 18.00
C VAL A 131 11.09 8.19 17.64
N PRO A 132 10.65 7.88 16.40
CA PRO A 132 9.25 8.01 16.03
C PRO A 132 8.39 7.01 16.81
N SER A 133 7.15 7.39 17.09
CA SER A 133 6.23 6.54 17.83
C SER A 133 5.94 5.25 17.05
N ALA A 134 6.03 4.12 17.75
CA ALA A 134 5.63 2.81 17.23
C ALA A 134 4.25 2.44 17.77
N MET A 135 3.35 1.96 16.92
CA MET A 135 2.00 1.55 17.29
C MET A 135 1.58 0.23 16.66
N LEU A 136 0.67 -0.47 17.33
CA LEU A 136 0.07 -1.69 16.81
C LEU A 136 -1.01 -1.37 15.76
N ARG A 137 -1.03 -2.13 14.67
CA ARG A 137 -2.02 -2.03 13.61
C ARG A 137 -2.59 -3.40 13.26
N VAL A 138 -3.92 -3.50 13.26
CA VAL A 138 -4.62 -4.64 12.68
C VAL A 138 -4.60 -4.49 11.17
N SER A 139 -3.82 -5.34 10.51
CA SER A 139 -3.66 -5.32 9.05
C SER A 139 -3.48 -6.74 8.55
N PRO A 140 -4.16 -7.15 7.47
CA PRO A 140 -3.77 -8.36 6.77
C PRO A 140 -2.41 -8.13 6.11
N THR A 141 -1.61 -9.19 5.98
CA THR A 141 -0.38 -9.11 5.21
C THR A 141 -0.74 -8.98 3.73
N TYR A 142 -0.57 -7.79 3.17
CA TYR A 142 -0.78 -7.55 1.74
C TYR A 142 0.49 -7.94 1.00
N GLY A 143 0.38 -8.93 0.12
CA GLY A 143 1.49 -9.42 -0.69
C GLY A 143 1.63 -10.93 -0.59
N ARG A 144 2.46 -11.46 -1.48
CA ARG A 144 2.83 -12.87 -1.48
C ARG A 144 4.26 -12.97 -1.00
N PRO A 145 4.59 -13.93 -0.12
CA PRO A 145 5.96 -14.08 0.35
C PRO A 145 6.89 -14.29 -0.84
N ALA A 146 8.07 -13.65 -0.81
CA ALA A 146 9.04 -13.72 -1.91
C ALA A 146 9.38 -15.17 -2.31
N ARG A 147 9.40 -16.09 -1.34
CA ARG A 147 9.57 -17.53 -1.60
C ARG A 147 8.47 -18.11 -2.47
N GLU A 148 7.21 -17.74 -2.24
CA GLU A 148 6.09 -18.20 -3.07
C GLU A 148 6.20 -17.65 -4.49
N GLU A 149 6.57 -16.38 -4.64
CA GLU A 149 6.77 -15.76 -5.95
C GLU A 149 7.99 -16.34 -6.69
N ASP A 150 9.10 -16.60 -6.01
CA ASP A 150 10.27 -17.28 -6.57
C ASP A 150 9.93 -18.70 -7.03
N MET A 151 9.15 -19.45 -6.24
CA MET A 151 8.68 -20.79 -6.65
C MET A 151 7.83 -20.73 -7.92
N LYS A 152 6.92 -19.75 -8.04
CA LYS A 152 6.11 -19.55 -9.25
C LYS A 152 6.95 -19.14 -10.44
N TYR A 153 7.88 -18.21 -10.25
CA TYR A 153 8.77 -17.74 -11.31
C TYR A 153 9.63 -18.88 -11.85
N ARG A 154 10.23 -19.68 -10.97
CA ARG A 154 11.01 -20.87 -11.37
C ARG A 154 10.15 -21.90 -12.10
N ALA A 155 8.94 -22.17 -11.61
CA ALA A 155 8.01 -23.09 -12.27
C ALA A 155 7.59 -22.58 -13.67
N TYR A 156 7.33 -21.27 -13.78
CA TYR A 156 7.02 -20.62 -15.05
C TYR A 156 8.17 -20.76 -16.03
N VAL A 157 9.39 -20.34 -15.65
CA VAL A 157 10.59 -20.43 -16.51
C VAL A 157 10.86 -21.88 -16.93
N GLY A 158 10.74 -22.83 -16.00
CA GLY A 158 10.91 -24.26 -16.28
C GLY A 158 9.85 -24.85 -17.23
N SER A 159 8.67 -24.23 -17.30
CA SER A 159 7.58 -24.62 -18.21
C SER A 159 7.68 -24.00 -19.60
N ILE A 160 8.57 -23.02 -19.81
CA ILE A 160 8.76 -22.38 -21.12
C ILE A 160 9.39 -23.39 -22.08
N LEU A 161 8.67 -23.71 -23.15
CA LEU A 161 9.16 -24.56 -24.22
C LEU A 161 10.35 -23.90 -24.94
N ALA A 162 11.29 -24.71 -25.40
CA ALA A 162 12.42 -24.23 -26.20
C ALA A 162 11.95 -23.38 -27.41
N PRO A 163 12.69 -22.32 -27.76
CA PRO A 163 12.33 -21.42 -28.86
C PRO A 163 12.20 -22.20 -30.18
N ARG A 164 11.06 -22.01 -30.86
CA ARG A 164 10.72 -22.76 -32.08
C ARG A 164 11.23 -22.10 -33.37
N ILE A 165 11.70 -20.85 -33.25
CA ILE A 165 12.29 -20.12 -34.38
C ILE A 165 13.79 -20.40 -34.36
N GLN A 166 14.25 -21.19 -35.30
CA GLN A 166 15.68 -21.44 -35.47
C GLN A 166 16.33 -20.19 -36.06
N TYR A 167 17.19 -19.54 -35.28
CA TYR A 167 18.03 -18.46 -35.77
C TYR A 167 19.20 -19.07 -36.54
N THR A 168 19.16 -18.98 -37.87
CA THR A 168 20.29 -19.36 -38.71
C THR A 168 21.29 -18.20 -38.72
N THR A 169 22.38 -18.30 -37.96
CA THR A 169 23.54 -17.41 -38.19
C THR A 169 24.10 -17.72 -39.57
N GLY A 170 24.00 -16.77 -40.50
CA GLY A 170 24.61 -16.88 -41.82
C GLY A 170 26.13 -16.96 -41.73
N GLY A 171 26.66 -18.16 -41.54
CA GLY A 171 28.09 -18.47 -41.54
C GLY A 171 28.46 -19.24 -42.80
N GLY A 172 29.13 -18.57 -43.73
CA GLY A 172 29.65 -19.18 -44.95
C GLY A 172 30.63 -20.32 -44.65
N SER A 173 30.40 -21.46 -45.27
CA SER A 173 31.26 -22.64 -45.18
C SER A 173 32.56 -22.40 -45.96
N ALA A 174 33.68 -22.23 -45.25
CA ALA A 174 35.01 -22.41 -45.84
C ALA A 174 35.37 -23.89 -45.78
N ALA A 175 35.41 -24.53 -46.96
CA ALA A 175 35.78 -25.92 -47.14
C ALA A 175 37.26 -26.13 -46.77
N ASN A 176 37.53 -27.07 -45.85
CA ASN A 176 38.88 -27.47 -45.50
C ASN A 176 39.31 -28.59 -46.44
N GLY A 177 40.17 -28.24 -47.41
CA GLY A 177 40.76 -29.19 -48.37
C GLY A 177 41.97 -29.92 -47.77
N SER A 178 41.96 -31.23 -47.90
CA SER A 178 43.05 -32.14 -47.54
C SER A 178 44.27 -31.97 -48.46
N ASN A 179 45.46 -31.95 -47.85
CA ASN A 179 46.68 -32.64 -48.30
C ASN A 179 47.63 -32.82 -47.12
#